data_AF-A0A4R5DTD3-F1
#
_entry.id   AF-A0A4R5DTD3-F1
#
_cell.length_a   1.000
_cell.length_b   1.000
_cell.length_c   1.000
_cell.angle_alpha   90.00
_cell.angle_beta   90.00
_cell.angle_gamma   90.00
#
_symmetry.space_group_name_H-M   'P 1'
#
loop_
_entity.id
_entity.type
_entity.pdbx_description
1 polymer ?
#
loop_
_entity_poly.entity_id
_entity_poly.type
_entity_poly.pdbx_seq_one_letter_code
_entity_poly.pdbx_strand_id
1 'polypeptide(L)'
;MHDINCVQIGIVEQFNAESQTATIQLALKHIISIAPDGTQTLKERPLLVQCPVMVLSGGAGHIGMPVSKGDTCIVLFNDREIDNWFTAGGVQAPSSDRTHDLSDGIAIVGIRNSQNAIAGYMNNSIEIRYGSTSLMVKGAGVVINKPLTSGIITAPAAVFANGATGTFSTVTVANGIVTGGTP
;
A
#
# COMPACT_ATOMS: atom_id res chain seq x y z
N MET A 1 26.00 -24.56 -3.61
CA MET A 1 24.53 -24.68 -3.68
C MET A 1 24.03 -23.28 -4.03
N HIS A 2 23.36 -23.09 -5.17
CA HIS A 2 22.77 -21.79 -5.47
C HIS A 2 21.53 -21.65 -4.57
N ASP A 3 21.52 -20.65 -3.70
CA ASP A 3 20.35 -20.34 -2.88
C ASP A 3 19.24 -19.84 -3.79
N ILE A 4 18.12 -20.56 -3.84
CA ILE A 4 16.94 -20.15 -4.60
C ILE A 4 16.13 -19.19 -3.73
N ASN A 5 16.04 -17.92 -4.13
CA ASN A 5 15.16 -16.96 -3.46
C ASN A 5 13.75 -17.04 -4.07
N CYS A 6 12.74 -17.28 -3.25
CA CYS A 6 11.34 -17.32 -3.71
C CYS A 6 10.54 -16.16 -3.13
N VAL A 7 10.40 -16.14 -1.81
CA VAL A 7 9.63 -15.13 -1.07
C VAL A 7 10.35 -14.83 0.22
N GLN A 8 10.52 -13.54 0.53
CA GLN A 8 11.11 -13.10 1.80
C GLN A 8 10.37 -11.89 2.37
N ILE A 9 10.56 -11.63 3.66
CA ILE A 9 10.04 -10.43 4.33
C ILE A 9 11.12 -9.35 4.29
N GLY A 10 10.75 -8.13 3.93
CA GLY A 10 11.62 -6.98 3.87
C GLY A 10 11.14 -5.81 4.72
N ILE A 11 12.06 -4.89 4.98
CA ILE A 11 11.84 -3.59 5.62
C ILE A 11 12.29 -2.52 4.64
N VAL A 12 11.40 -1.58 4.33
CA VAL A 12 11.70 -0.44 3.47
C VAL A 12 12.68 0.49 4.18
N GLU A 13 13.83 0.73 3.57
CA GLU A 13 14.81 1.72 4.04
C GLU A 13 14.59 3.08 3.36
N GLN A 14 14.14 3.07 2.10
CA GLN A 14 13.84 4.26 1.31
C GLN A 14 12.82 3.93 0.22
N PHE A 15 11.96 4.89 -0.12
CA PHE A 15 11.02 4.80 -1.24
C PHE A 15 11.20 5.99 -2.19
N ASN A 16 11.22 5.74 -3.50
CA ASN A 16 11.20 6.75 -4.55
C ASN A 16 9.82 6.76 -5.22
N ALA A 17 9.04 7.82 -4.99
CA ALA A 17 7.69 7.95 -5.53
C ALA A 17 7.64 8.20 -7.05
N GLU A 18 8.70 8.76 -7.65
CA GLU A 18 8.76 9.04 -9.09
C GLU A 18 8.94 7.75 -9.89
N SER A 19 9.86 6.87 -9.45
CA SER A 19 10.12 5.59 -10.11
C SER A 19 9.36 4.41 -9.50
N GLN A 20 8.62 4.62 -8.41
CA GLN A 20 7.86 3.59 -7.69
C GLN A 20 8.75 2.41 -7.26
N THR A 21 9.97 2.73 -6.80
CA THR A 21 10.95 1.75 -6.33
C THR A 21 11.30 1.95 -4.86
N ALA A 22 11.79 0.90 -4.21
CA ALA A 22 12.27 0.95 -2.84
C ALA A 22 13.68 0.35 -2.69
N THR A 23 14.40 0.87 -1.70
CA THR A 23 15.55 0.19 -1.11
C THR A 23 15.06 -0.63 0.08
N ILE A 24 15.36 -1.93 0.09
CA ILE A 24 14.76 -2.88 1.06
C ILE A 24 15.86 -3.70 1.74
N GLN A 25 15.82 -3.74 3.06
CA GLN A 25 16.59 -4.68 3.87
C GLN A 25 15.76 -5.94 4.11
N LEU A 26 16.29 -7.12 3.75
CA LEU A 26 15.65 -8.39 4.08
C LEU A 26 15.69 -8.61 5.59
N ALA A 27 14.53 -8.94 6.17
CA ALA A 27 14.30 -8.98 7.61
C ALA A 27 14.93 -10.21 8.30
N LEU A 28 15.27 -11.24 7.52
CA LEU A 28 15.89 -12.46 8.03
C LEU A 28 17.36 -12.53 7.63
N LYS A 29 18.23 -12.75 8.62
CA LYS A 29 19.65 -13.03 8.41
C LYS A 29 19.83 -14.42 7.80
N HIS A 30 20.85 -14.59 6.97
CA HIS A 30 21.23 -15.91 6.46
C HIS A 30 22.35 -16.55 7.30
N ILE A 31 22.36 -17.87 7.36
CA ILE A 31 23.43 -18.64 8.01
C ILE A 31 24.57 -18.76 7.00
N ILE A 32 25.74 -18.22 7.35
CA ILE A 32 26.92 -18.27 6.48
C ILE A 32 27.86 -19.44 6.82
N SER A 33 27.83 -19.91 8.06
CA SER A 33 28.58 -21.08 8.49
C SER A 33 27.97 -21.68 9.76
N ILE A 34 28.20 -22.97 9.96
CA ILE A 34 27.86 -23.69 11.18
C ILE A 34 29.15 -24.34 11.68
N ALA A 35 29.56 -23.99 12.89
CA ALA A 35 30.72 -24.57 13.53
C ALA A 35 30.45 -26.03 13.96
N PRO A 36 31.49 -26.86 14.21
CA PRO A 36 31.31 -28.25 14.62
C PRO A 36 30.51 -28.44 15.91
N ASP A 37 30.45 -27.42 16.77
CA ASP A 37 29.67 -27.39 18.01
C ASP A 37 28.20 -26.98 17.79
N GLY A 38 27.80 -26.73 16.54
CA GLY A 38 26.45 -26.29 16.15
C GLY A 38 26.25 -24.77 16.18
N THR A 39 27.26 -23.98 16.56
CA THR A 39 27.15 -22.52 16.58
C THR A 39 27.00 -21.97 15.17
N GLN A 40 25.95 -21.16 14.94
CA GLN A 40 25.66 -20.56 13.64
C GLN A 40 26.24 -19.14 13.57
N THR A 41 26.91 -18.83 12.46
CA THR A 41 27.27 -17.45 12.13
C THR A 41 26.20 -16.88 11.20
N LEU A 42 25.55 -15.79 11.63
CA LEU A 42 24.48 -15.12 10.90
C LEU A 42 24.95 -13.80 10.30
N LYS A 43 24.54 -13.51 9.07
CA LYS A 43 24.84 -12.23 8.40
C LYS A 43 23.59 -11.64 7.77
N GLU A 44 23.54 -10.31 7.71
CA GLU A 44 22.52 -9.60 6.94
C GLU A 44 22.76 -9.77 5.45
N ARG A 45 21.66 -9.97 4.71
CA ARG A 45 21.72 -9.96 3.25
C ARG A 45 21.93 -8.52 2.75
N PRO A 46 22.55 -8.35 1.57
CA PRO A 46 22.67 -7.04 0.94
C PRO A 46 21.32 -6.35 0.80
N LEU A 47 21.35 -5.02 0.77
CA LEU A 47 20.17 -4.22 0.43
C LEU A 47 19.73 -4.52 -0.99
N LEU A 48 18.41 -4.70 -1.18
CA LEU A 48 17.81 -4.71 -2.50
C LEU A 48 17.62 -3.26 -2.91
N VAL A 49 18.27 -2.83 -3.98
CA VAL A 49 18.20 -1.45 -4.48
C VAL A 49 17.31 -1.39 -5.71
N GLN A 50 16.56 -0.30 -5.86
CA GLN A 50 15.63 -0.09 -6.99
C GLN A 50 14.60 -1.22 -7.15
N CYS A 51 14.20 -1.88 -6.06
CA CYS A 51 13.20 -2.93 -6.08
C CYS A 51 11.82 -2.33 -6.42
N PRO A 52 11.16 -2.75 -7.52
CA PRO A 52 9.84 -2.22 -7.88
C PRO A 52 8.80 -2.51 -6.80
N VAL A 53 7.97 -1.52 -6.48
CA VAL A 53 6.88 -1.67 -5.50
C VAL A 53 5.55 -1.83 -6.24
N MET A 54 4.81 -2.88 -5.91
CA MET A 54 3.46 -3.08 -6.44
C MET A 54 2.51 -2.01 -5.89
N VAL A 55 1.89 -1.28 -6.81
CA VAL A 55 0.78 -0.37 -6.54
C VAL A 55 -0.49 -1.01 -7.08
N LEU A 56 -1.52 -1.13 -6.23
CA LEU A 56 -2.83 -1.64 -6.64
C LEU A 56 -3.41 -0.70 -7.70
N SER A 57 -3.39 -1.11 -8.96
CA SER A 57 -3.65 -0.26 -10.12
C SER A 57 -4.21 -1.03 -11.31
N GLY A 58 -4.81 -0.30 -12.26
CA GLY A 58 -5.34 -0.83 -13.51
C GLY A 58 -5.99 0.26 -14.36
N GLY A 59 -5.79 0.21 -15.69
CA GLY A 59 -6.23 1.28 -16.58
C GLY A 59 -5.65 2.64 -16.14
N ALA A 60 -6.51 3.65 -15.96
CA ALA A 60 -6.11 4.97 -15.47
C ALA A 60 -6.20 5.13 -13.93
N GLY A 61 -6.60 4.08 -13.20
CA GLY A 61 -6.84 4.12 -11.75
C GLY A 61 -5.74 3.45 -10.93
N HIS A 62 -5.50 3.98 -9.72
CA HIS A 62 -4.60 3.37 -8.74
C HIS A 62 -4.98 3.75 -7.30
N ILE A 63 -4.54 2.92 -6.35
CA ILE A 63 -4.59 3.20 -4.91
C ILE A 63 -3.16 3.40 -4.43
N GLY A 64 -2.74 4.67 -4.38
CA GLY A 64 -1.43 5.07 -3.87
C GLY A 64 -1.43 5.15 -2.34
N MET A 65 -0.45 4.51 -1.72
CA MET A 65 -0.21 4.61 -0.27
C MET A 65 1.14 5.30 -0.03
N PRO A 66 1.27 6.14 1.02
CA PRO A 66 2.51 6.85 1.32
C PRO A 66 3.52 5.92 1.99
N VAL A 67 4.20 5.11 1.19
CA VAL A 67 5.26 4.19 1.65
C VAL A 67 6.42 4.97 2.25
N SER A 68 6.92 4.51 3.39
CA SER A 68 7.90 5.19 4.22
C SER A 68 8.95 4.22 4.78
N LYS A 69 10.05 4.79 5.28
CA LYS A 69 11.07 4.00 5.99
C LYS A 69 10.46 3.28 7.19
N GLY A 70 10.77 2.00 7.34
CA GLY A 70 10.27 1.13 8.40
C GLY A 70 8.99 0.37 8.03
N ASP A 71 8.35 0.69 6.91
CA ASP A 71 7.24 -0.13 6.42
C ASP A 71 7.73 -1.52 6.02
N THR A 72 6.93 -2.52 6.34
CA THR A 72 7.24 -3.92 6.08
C THR A 72 6.59 -4.40 4.78
N CYS A 73 7.32 -5.23 4.04
CA CYS A 73 6.90 -5.75 2.75
C CYS A 73 7.17 -7.25 2.59
N ILE A 74 6.46 -7.86 1.64
CA ILE A 74 6.80 -9.16 1.08
C ILE A 74 7.58 -8.90 -0.21
N VAL A 75 8.73 -9.52 -0.36
CA VAL A 75 9.53 -9.47 -1.60
C VAL A 75 9.35 -10.81 -2.33
N LEU A 76 8.86 -10.73 -3.56
CA LEU A 76 8.70 -11.84 -4.48
C LEU A 76 9.85 -11.81 -5.48
N PHE A 77 10.62 -12.89 -5.59
CA PHE A 77 11.73 -12.97 -6.54
C PHE A 77 11.27 -13.68 -7.82
N ASN A 78 11.57 -13.07 -8.96
CA ASN A 78 11.16 -13.60 -10.26
C ASN A 78 12.01 -14.81 -10.68
N ASP A 79 11.41 -15.67 -11.51
CA ASP A 79 12.09 -16.83 -12.08
C ASP A 79 13.26 -16.43 -12.99
N ARG A 80 13.21 -15.22 -13.57
CA ARG A 80 14.21 -14.62 -14.45
C ARG A 80 14.42 -13.14 -14.13
N GLU A 81 15.50 -12.60 -14.65
CA GLU A 81 15.79 -11.18 -14.57
C GLU A 81 14.67 -10.30 -15.12
N ILE A 82 14.49 -9.12 -14.51
CA ILE A 82 13.42 -8.18 -14.85
C ILE A 82 13.92 -6.83 -15.38
N ASP A 83 15.21 -6.64 -15.57
CA ASP A 83 15.87 -5.37 -15.93
C ASP A 83 15.30 -4.80 -17.24
N ASN A 84 15.20 -5.64 -18.28
CA ASN A 84 14.66 -5.24 -19.57
C ASN A 84 13.17 -4.87 -19.47
N TRP A 85 12.38 -5.67 -18.76
CA TRP A 85 10.95 -5.40 -18.57
C TRP A 85 10.72 -4.13 -17.73
N PHE A 86 11.52 -3.94 -16.69
CA PHE A 86 11.39 -2.80 -15.79
C PHE A 86 11.64 -1.48 -16.53
N THR A 87 12.56 -1.46 -17.49
CA THR A 87 12.89 -0.26 -18.26
C THR A 87 11.99 -0.06 -19.49
N ALA A 88 11.72 -1.12 -20.25
CA ALA A 88 11.06 -1.02 -21.56
C ALA A 88 9.57 -1.43 -21.56
N GLY A 89 9.10 -2.12 -20.52
CA GLY A 89 7.77 -2.73 -20.46
C GLY A 89 7.57 -3.82 -21.52
N GLY A 90 6.33 -4.31 -21.68
CA GLY A 90 5.98 -5.28 -22.72
C GLY A 90 6.62 -6.67 -22.57
N VAL A 91 6.63 -7.45 -23.65
CA VAL A 91 7.29 -8.77 -23.68
C VAL A 91 8.78 -8.55 -23.97
N GLN A 92 9.65 -9.04 -23.09
CA GLN A 92 11.10 -8.85 -23.18
C GLN A 92 11.86 -10.17 -23.18
N ALA A 93 13.03 -10.18 -23.83
CA ALA A 93 13.97 -11.29 -23.76
C ALA A 93 14.87 -11.14 -22.51
N PRO A 94 15.24 -12.24 -21.84
CA PRO A 94 16.23 -12.18 -20.76
C PRO A 94 17.59 -11.69 -21.28
N SER A 95 18.19 -10.75 -20.57
CA SER A 95 19.53 -10.17 -20.78
C SER A 95 20.63 -10.94 -20.04
N SER A 96 20.26 -11.79 -19.08
CA SER A 96 21.17 -12.63 -18.32
C SER A 96 20.58 -14.01 -18.04
N ASP A 97 21.41 -14.92 -17.54
CA ASP A 97 21.03 -16.27 -17.12
C ASP A 97 20.52 -16.34 -15.67
N ARG A 98 20.42 -15.19 -14.97
CA ARG A 98 19.94 -15.11 -13.59
C ARG A 98 18.57 -15.76 -13.42
N THR A 99 18.43 -16.49 -12.32
CA THR A 99 17.18 -17.11 -11.88
C THR A 99 17.04 -16.95 -10.38
N HIS A 100 15.88 -16.49 -9.89
CA HIS A 100 15.65 -16.34 -8.45
C HIS A 100 16.74 -15.52 -7.75
N ASP A 101 17.32 -14.54 -8.44
CA ASP A 101 18.39 -13.69 -7.92
C ASP A 101 17.84 -12.62 -6.99
N LEU A 102 18.67 -12.15 -6.05
CA LEU A 102 18.27 -11.09 -5.11
C LEU A 102 17.93 -9.76 -5.81
N SER A 103 18.50 -9.51 -6.98
CA SER A 103 18.29 -8.29 -7.76
C SER A 103 16.91 -8.25 -8.42
N ASP A 104 16.28 -9.41 -8.62
CA ASP A 104 15.07 -9.58 -9.43
C ASP A 104 13.79 -9.64 -8.57
N GLY A 105 13.78 -8.87 -7.47
CA GLY A 105 12.69 -8.81 -6.49
C GLY A 105 11.63 -7.76 -6.82
N ILE A 106 10.36 -8.05 -6.50
CA ILE A 106 9.22 -7.11 -6.52
C ILE A 106 8.60 -7.07 -5.12
N ALA A 107 8.36 -5.86 -4.61
CA ALA A 107 7.86 -5.66 -3.25
C ALA A 107 6.36 -5.40 -3.18
N ILE A 108 5.68 -6.07 -2.26
CA ILE A 108 4.29 -5.81 -1.86
C ILE A 108 4.32 -5.29 -0.42
N VAL A 109 4.06 -3.98 -0.25
CA VAL A 109 4.12 -3.31 1.05
C VAL A 109 2.80 -3.50 1.80
N GLY A 110 2.89 -3.70 3.12
CA GLY A 110 1.72 -3.66 4.01
C GLY A 110 1.52 -4.89 4.89
N ILE A 111 2.33 -5.94 4.74
CA ILE A 111 2.34 -7.04 5.73
C ILE A 111 2.75 -6.47 7.09
N ARG A 112 2.09 -6.86 8.18
CA ARG A 112 2.39 -6.36 9.53
C ARG A 112 2.67 -7.52 10.47
N ASN A 113 3.67 -7.37 11.32
CA ASN A 113 3.88 -8.28 12.44
C ASN A 113 2.95 -7.92 13.61
N SER A 114 2.93 -8.75 14.66
CA SER A 114 2.07 -8.55 15.83
C SER A 114 2.36 -7.25 16.61
N GLN A 115 3.58 -6.72 16.51
CA GLN A 115 3.98 -5.47 17.19
C GLN A 115 3.45 -4.22 16.48
N ASN A 116 3.19 -4.30 15.17
CA ASN A 116 2.66 -3.22 14.34
C ASN A 116 1.30 -3.57 13.72
N ALA A 117 0.53 -4.41 14.41
CA ALA A 117 -0.82 -4.76 13.99
C ALA A 117 -1.70 -3.50 13.90
N ILE A 118 -2.70 -3.53 13.01
CA ILE A 118 -3.63 -2.41 12.84
C ILE A 118 -4.48 -2.29 14.11
N ALA A 119 -4.25 -1.22 14.88
CA ALA A 119 -5.05 -0.91 16.06
C ALA A 119 -6.49 -0.56 15.65
N GLY A 120 -7.47 -1.17 16.32
CA GLY A 120 -8.89 -0.96 16.02
C GLY A 120 -9.31 -1.48 14.63
N TYR A 121 -8.67 -2.56 14.17
CA TYR A 121 -9.05 -3.23 12.91
C TYR A 121 -10.55 -3.57 12.88
N MET A 122 -11.22 -3.18 11.80
CA MET A 122 -12.66 -3.33 11.65
C MET A 122 -13.01 -4.72 11.10
N ASN A 123 -13.80 -5.49 11.86
CA ASN A 123 -14.21 -6.85 11.46
C ASN A 123 -15.54 -6.90 10.67
N ASN A 124 -16.23 -5.77 10.51
CA ASN A 124 -17.56 -5.70 9.91
C ASN A 124 -17.75 -4.53 8.92
N SER A 125 -16.64 -3.95 8.45
CA SER A 125 -16.66 -2.85 7.50
C SER A 125 -15.41 -2.84 6.64
N ILE A 126 -15.52 -2.31 5.43
CA ILE A 126 -14.36 -1.97 4.61
C ILE A 126 -13.92 -0.57 5.02
N GLU A 127 -12.66 -0.41 5.42
CA GLU A 127 -12.12 0.89 5.82
C GLU A 127 -10.93 1.29 4.94
N ILE A 128 -10.99 2.50 4.39
CA ILE A 128 -9.85 3.21 3.80
C ILE A 128 -9.45 4.29 4.80
N ARG A 129 -8.24 4.21 5.35
CA ARG A 129 -7.77 5.08 6.44
C ARG A 129 -6.42 5.71 6.13
N TYR A 130 -6.28 6.97 6.48
CA TYR A 130 -5.00 7.66 6.58
C TYR A 130 -4.91 8.41 7.91
N GLY A 131 -4.01 7.97 8.80
CA GLY A 131 -3.92 8.47 10.16
C GLY A 131 -5.25 8.34 10.92
N SER A 132 -5.82 9.48 11.34
CA SER A 132 -7.11 9.53 12.04
C SER A 132 -8.33 9.74 11.14
N THR A 133 -8.13 9.91 9.84
CA THR A 133 -9.21 10.11 8.85
C THR A 133 -9.54 8.80 8.16
N SER A 134 -10.82 8.51 7.98
CA SER A 134 -11.30 7.28 7.35
C SER A 134 -12.59 7.46 6.56
N LEU A 135 -12.69 6.66 5.49
CA LEU A 135 -13.92 6.34 4.77
C LEU A 135 -14.25 4.87 5.06
N MET A 136 -15.44 4.62 5.60
CA MET A 136 -15.89 3.28 5.95
C MET A 136 -17.15 2.92 5.19
N VAL A 137 -17.17 1.74 4.57
CA VAL A 137 -18.38 1.12 4.00
C VAL A 137 -18.84 0.02 4.93
N LYS A 138 -20.07 0.15 5.44
CA LYS A 138 -20.75 -0.78 6.35
C LYS A 138 -22.01 -1.30 5.68
N GLY A 139 -22.58 -2.40 6.20
CA GLY A 139 -23.89 -2.89 5.74
C GLY A 139 -25.02 -1.85 5.87
N ALA A 140 -24.90 -0.92 6.81
CA ALA A 140 -25.87 0.15 7.06
C ALA A 140 -25.57 1.46 6.30
N GLY A 141 -24.52 1.53 5.47
CA GLY A 141 -24.17 2.71 4.70
C GLY A 141 -22.70 3.12 4.78
N VAL A 142 -22.41 4.37 4.42
CA VAL A 142 -21.04 4.92 4.37
C VAL A 142 -20.83 5.94 5.49
N VAL A 143 -19.69 5.86 6.16
CA VAL A 143 -19.31 6.78 7.25
C VAL A 143 -17.99 7.46 6.91
N ILE A 144 -17.98 8.79 7.00
CA ILE A 144 -16.76 9.63 6.94
C ILE A 144 -16.57 10.23 8.33
N ASN A 145 -15.45 9.92 8.98
CA ASN A 145 -15.26 10.24 10.40
C ASN A 145 -14.69 11.65 10.68
N LYS A 146 -14.33 12.39 9.63
CA LYS A 146 -13.85 13.78 9.70
C LYS A 146 -14.68 14.65 8.75
N PRO A 147 -14.79 15.96 9.01
CA PRO A 147 -15.53 16.85 8.12
C PRO A 147 -14.99 16.83 6.69
N LEU A 148 -15.90 16.82 5.72
CA LEU A 148 -15.56 17.09 4.32
C LEU A 148 -15.31 18.60 4.20
N THR A 149 -14.06 19.01 4.09
CA THR A 149 -13.69 20.44 4.00
C THR A 149 -14.00 21.04 2.63
N SER A 150 -14.02 20.22 1.58
CA SER A 150 -14.44 20.58 0.23
C SER A 150 -14.92 19.32 -0.51
N GLY A 151 -15.98 19.44 -1.31
CA GLY A 151 -16.49 18.34 -2.13
C GLY A 151 -17.96 18.51 -2.48
N ILE A 152 -18.39 17.81 -3.53
CA ILE A 152 -19.79 17.79 -3.98
C ILE A 152 -20.38 16.44 -3.58
N ILE A 153 -21.47 16.46 -2.82
CA ILE A 153 -22.29 15.26 -2.57
C ILE A 153 -23.40 15.24 -3.63
N THR A 154 -23.19 14.49 -4.70
CA THR A 154 -24.21 14.27 -5.73
C THR A 154 -25.01 13.02 -5.36
N ALA A 155 -26.25 13.20 -4.91
CA ALA A 155 -27.19 12.12 -4.63
C ALA A 155 -28.59 12.51 -5.12
N PRO A 156 -29.43 11.54 -5.58
CA PRO A 156 -30.81 11.82 -5.96
C PRO A 156 -31.63 12.46 -4.84
N ALA A 157 -31.32 12.12 -3.58
CA ALA A 157 -31.79 12.79 -2.38
C ALA A 157 -30.70 12.68 -1.30
N ALA A 158 -30.26 13.81 -0.74
CA ALA A 158 -29.36 13.86 0.41
C ALA A 158 -30.14 14.32 1.63
N VAL A 159 -30.26 13.46 2.65
CA VAL A 159 -30.89 13.79 3.92
C VAL A 159 -29.79 14.01 4.95
N PHE A 160 -29.69 15.23 5.45
CA PHE A 160 -28.79 15.58 6.55
C PHE A 160 -29.56 15.49 7.87
N ALA A 161 -28.94 14.92 8.90
CA ALA A 161 -29.57 14.83 10.22
C ALA A 161 -29.76 16.22 10.86
N ASN A 162 -30.58 16.28 11.90
CA ASN A 162 -30.90 17.52 12.61
C ASN A 162 -29.61 18.21 13.12
N GLY A 163 -29.51 19.53 12.91
CA GLY A 163 -28.34 20.34 13.27
C GLY A 163 -27.28 20.51 12.17
N ALA A 164 -27.56 20.08 10.93
CA ALA A 164 -26.70 20.40 9.79
C ALA A 164 -26.65 21.92 9.56
N THR A 165 -25.46 22.51 9.68
CA THR A 165 -25.22 23.93 9.37
C THR A 165 -24.49 24.03 8.04
N GLY A 166 -24.89 24.97 7.21
CA GLY A 166 -24.29 25.19 5.89
C GLY A 166 -24.61 26.59 5.38
N THR A 167 -23.70 27.14 4.59
CA THR A 167 -23.95 28.37 3.83
C THR A 167 -24.49 27.96 2.47
N PHE A 168 -25.67 28.45 2.13
CA PHE A 168 -26.32 28.23 0.86
C PHE A 168 -26.60 29.60 0.25
N SER A 169 -26.26 29.80 -1.01
CA SER A 169 -26.57 31.01 -1.76
C SER A 169 -27.98 31.02 -2.35
N THR A 170 -28.62 29.88 -2.60
CA THR A 170 -30.06 29.83 -2.93
C THR A 170 -30.76 28.74 -2.15
N VAL A 171 -31.65 29.13 -1.24
CA VAL A 171 -32.45 28.18 -0.46
C VAL A 171 -33.80 27.93 -1.15
N THR A 172 -34.13 26.67 -1.46
CA THR A 172 -35.48 26.31 -1.91
C THR A 172 -36.30 25.87 -0.71
N VAL A 173 -37.45 26.50 -0.48
CA VAL A 173 -38.39 26.15 0.59
C VAL A 173 -39.63 25.49 -0.02
N ALA A 174 -39.92 24.25 0.36
CA ALA A 174 -41.13 23.55 -0.02
C ALA A 174 -41.94 23.20 1.23
N ASN A 175 -43.23 23.56 1.27
CA ASN A 175 -44.13 23.30 2.40
C ASN A 175 -43.60 23.80 3.76
N GLY A 176 -42.87 24.92 3.77
CA GLY A 176 -42.31 25.52 4.99
C GLY A 176 -41.03 24.85 5.50
N ILE A 177 -40.45 23.91 4.75
CA ILE A 177 -39.19 23.24 5.09
C ILE A 177 -38.14 23.66 4.05
N VAL A 178 -36.94 23.98 4.51
CA VAL A 178 -35.78 24.16 3.64
C VAL A 178 -35.41 22.82 3.01
N THR A 179 -35.58 22.69 1.70
CA THR A 179 -35.34 21.45 0.95
C THR A 179 -34.09 21.50 0.06
N GLY A 180 -33.35 22.61 0.02
CA GLY A 180 -32.14 22.71 -0.80
C GLY A 180 -31.44 24.07 -0.72
N GLY A 181 -30.24 24.13 -1.30
CA GLY A 181 -29.27 25.22 -1.17
C GLY A 181 -28.19 25.22 -2.28
N THR A 182 -28.11 26.18 -3.21
CA THR A 182 -27.01 26.29 -4.23
C THR A 182 -25.97 27.36 -3.86
N PRO A 183 -24.69 27.31 -4.31
CA PRO A 183 -23.68 28.35 -4.07
C PRO A 183 -23.90 29.63 -4.90
#